data_AF-A0A9E3S7G7-F1
#
_entry.id   AF-A0A9E3S7G7-F1
#
_cell.length_a   1.000
_cell.length_b   1.000
_cell.length_c   1.000
_cell.angle_alpha   90.00
_cell.angle_beta   90.00
_cell.angle_gamma   90.00
#
_symmetry.space_group_name_H-M   'P 1'
#
loop_
_entity.id
_entity.type
_entity.pdbx_description
1 polymer ?
#
loop_
_entity_poly.entity_id
_entity_poly.type
_entity_poly.pdbx_seq_one_letter_code
_entity_poly.pdbx_strand_id
1 'polypeptide(L)'
;DKLKLDLAETLLDTLQEIEWLRETSRAAADKQIEYRDWALERSRAEYELELRTNLGTSMAETQVALLRRKQVEYRLALALARLEALSGGNMPSAEGAQK
;
A
#
# COMPACT_ATOMS: atom_id res chain seq x y z
N ASP A 1 -11.87 33.86 7.15
CA ASP A 1 -12.65 32.65 6.85
C ASP A 1 -12.00 31.66 5.91
N LYS A 2 -11.32 32.09 4.83
CA LYS A 2 -10.64 31.19 3.87
C LYS A 2 -9.73 30.13 4.52
N LEU A 3 -8.83 30.52 5.42
CA LEU A 3 -7.92 29.59 6.11
C LEU A 3 -8.64 28.46 6.86
N LYS A 4 -9.80 28.74 7.48
CA LYS A 4 -10.59 27.72 8.18
C LYS A 4 -11.22 26.73 7.20
N LEU A 5 -11.63 27.23 6.04
CA LEU A 5 -12.23 26.43 4.99
C LEU A 5 -11.17 25.51 4.35
N ASP A 6 -9.99 26.06 4.03
CA ASP A 6 -8.86 25.31 3.49
C ASP A 6 -8.38 24.21 4.48
N LEU A 7 -8.38 24.50 5.79
CA LEU A 7 -8.06 23.52 6.83
C LEU A 7 -9.12 22.41 6.92
N ALA A 8 -10.40 22.77 6.87
CA ALA A 8 -11.50 21.81 6.92
C ALA A 8 -11.49 20.88 5.69
N GLU A 9 -11.19 21.44 4.51
CA GLU A 9 -11.03 20.68 3.27
C GLU A 9 -9.85 19.70 3.38
N THR A 10 -8.68 20.18 3.81
CA THR A 10 -7.50 19.32 4.01
C THR A 10 -7.76 18.18 5.01
N LEU A 11 -8.47 18.49 6.10
CA LEU A 11 -8.85 17.49 7.10
C LEU A 11 -9.79 16.44 6.52
N LEU A 12 -10.81 16.87 5.78
CA LEU A 12 -11.77 15.97 5.13
C LEU A 12 -11.06 15.04 4.14
N ASP A 13 -10.22 15.59 3.27
CA ASP A 13 -9.44 14.82 2.29
C ASP A 13 -8.55 13.79 2.98
N THR A 14 -7.89 14.17 4.07
CA THR A 14 -7.02 13.27 4.84
C THR A 14 -7.81 12.13 5.47
N LEU A 15 -9.00 12.41 6.03
CA LEU A 15 -9.86 11.38 6.61
C LEU A 15 -10.39 10.42 5.54
N GLN A 16 -10.81 10.93 4.40
CA GLN A 16 -11.25 10.12 3.26
C GLN A 16 -10.13 9.23 2.71
N GLU A 17 -8.90 9.76 2.60
CA GLU A 17 -7.72 8.98 2.21
C GLU A 17 -7.47 7.83 3.19
N ILE A 18 -7.52 8.10 4.50
CA ILE A 18 -7.32 7.09 5.55
C ILE A 18 -8.38 5.98 5.46
N GLU A 19 -9.65 6.36 5.33
CA GLU A 19 -10.77 5.42 5.23
C GLU A 19 -10.61 4.53 3.99
N TRP A 20 -10.36 5.12 2.83
CA TRP A 20 -10.15 4.39 1.58
C TRP A 20 -8.94 3.44 1.65
N LEU A 21 -7.82 3.90 2.22
CA LEU A 21 -6.61 3.07 2.39
C LEU A 21 -6.88 1.88 3.31
N ARG A 22 -7.59 2.10 4.42
CA ARG A 22 -7.85 1.09 5.44
C ARG A 22 -8.88 0.05 4.99
N GLU A 23 -9.98 0.48 4.40
CA GLU A 23 -11.12 -0.40 4.10
C GLU A 23 -11.02 -1.03 2.72
N THR A 24 -10.53 -0.28 1.73
CA THR A 24 -10.55 -0.73 0.33
C THR A 24 -9.16 -1.15 -0.14
N SER A 25 -8.18 -0.24 -0.09
CA SER A 25 -6.87 -0.45 -0.70
C SER A 25 -6.11 -1.62 -0.07
N ARG A 26 -6.19 -1.72 1.27
CA ARG A 26 -5.64 -2.82 2.05
C ARG A 26 -6.23 -4.16 1.60
N ALA A 27 -7.54 -4.33 1.68
CA ALA A 27 -8.20 -5.58 1.30
C ALA A 27 -7.91 -5.99 -0.17
N ALA A 28 -7.90 -5.02 -1.09
CA ALA A 28 -7.56 -5.26 -2.49
C ALA A 28 -6.11 -5.78 -2.66
N ALA A 29 -5.14 -5.19 -1.94
CA ALA A 29 -3.76 -5.64 -1.98
C ALA A 29 -3.59 -7.06 -1.40
N ASP A 30 -4.31 -7.41 -0.33
CA ASP A 30 -4.28 -8.77 0.24
C ASP A 30 -4.83 -9.79 -0.75
N LYS A 31 -5.96 -9.47 -1.41
CA LYS A 31 -6.53 -10.34 -2.45
C LYS A 31 -5.61 -10.50 -3.66
N GLN A 32 -4.88 -9.45 -4.04
CA GLN A 32 -3.90 -9.54 -5.10
C GLN A 32 -2.73 -10.46 -4.73
N ILE A 33 -2.25 -10.42 -3.49
CA ILE A 33 -1.20 -11.33 -3.01
C ILE A 33 -1.70 -12.78 -3.08
N GLU A 34 -2.88 -13.06 -2.51
CA GLU A 34 -3.48 -14.39 -2.54
C GLU A 34 -3.57 -14.94 -3.97
N TYR A 35 -4.06 -14.13 -4.91
CA TYR A 35 -4.12 -14.51 -6.32
C TYR A 35 -2.74 -14.76 -6.94
N ARG A 36 -1.73 -13.96 -6.60
CA ARG A 36 -0.35 -14.15 -7.10
C ARG A 36 0.29 -15.41 -6.54
N ASP A 37 0.02 -15.78 -5.30
CA ASP A 37 0.51 -17.02 -4.71
C ASP A 37 -0.02 -18.24 -5.48
N TRP A 38 -1.33 -18.28 -5.78
CA TRP A 38 -1.91 -19.33 -6.61
C TRP A 38 -1.34 -19.35 -8.03
N ALA A 39 -1.13 -18.18 -8.64
CA ALA A 39 -0.54 -18.08 -9.97
C ALA A 39 0.91 -18.57 -9.99
N LEU A 40 1.67 -18.29 -8.94
CA LEU A 40 3.05 -18.76 -8.79
C LEU A 40 3.10 -20.27 -8.61
N GLU A 41 2.22 -20.83 -7.79
CA GLU A 41 2.13 -22.28 -7.59
C GLU A 41 1.80 -23.00 -8.90
N ARG A 42 0.84 -22.48 -9.67
CA ARG A 42 0.55 -22.98 -11.01
C ARG A 42 1.77 -22.91 -11.92
N SER A 43 2.49 -21.78 -11.92
CA SER A 43 3.70 -21.63 -12.75
C SER A 43 4.82 -22.57 -12.34
N ARG A 44 4.96 -22.92 -11.05
CA ARG A 44 5.91 -23.94 -10.59
C ARG A 44 5.56 -25.31 -11.15
N ALA A 45 4.30 -25.73 -11.03
CA ALA A 45 3.85 -27.01 -11.57
C ALA A 45 4.05 -27.09 -13.10
N GLU A 46 3.73 -26.02 -13.84
CA GLU A 46 3.97 -25.96 -15.29
C GLU A 46 5.48 -26.01 -15.65
N TYR A 47 6.34 -25.45 -14.79
CA TYR A 47 7.80 -25.48 -14.96
C TYR A 47 8.41 -26.84 -14.66
N GLU A 48 8.01 -27.48 -13.56
CA GLU A 48 8.48 -28.80 -13.14
C GLU A 48 8.09 -29.91 -14.13
N LEU A 49 6.94 -29.75 -14.79
CA LEU A 49 6.49 -30.63 -15.87
C LEU A 49 7.06 -30.26 -17.24
N GLU A 50 7.97 -29.28 -17.30
CA GLU A 50 8.59 -28.76 -18.53
C GLU A 50 7.58 -28.24 -19.57
N LEU A 51 6.36 -27.94 -19.15
CA LEU A 51 5.29 -27.43 -20.03
C LEU A 51 5.52 -25.96 -20.39
N ARG A 52 6.11 -25.18 -19.48
CA ARG A 52 6.46 -23.77 -19.68
C ARG A 52 7.68 -23.34 -18.88
N THR A 53 8.43 -22.35 -19.37
CA THR A 53 9.64 -21.83 -18.72
C THR A 53 9.45 -20.45 -18.05
N ASN A 54 8.21 -19.98 -17.91
CA ASN A 54 7.88 -18.61 -17.52
C ASN A 54 7.78 -18.36 -15.99
N LEU A 55 8.40 -19.20 -15.17
CA LEU A 55 8.36 -19.10 -13.70
C LEU A 55 8.86 -17.72 -13.21
N GLY A 56 9.92 -17.19 -13.82
CA GLY A 56 10.53 -15.91 -13.42
C GLY A 56 9.58 -14.72 -13.52
N THR A 57 8.66 -14.70 -14.50
CA THR A 57 7.66 -13.64 -14.62
C THR A 57 6.66 -13.70 -13.46
N SER A 58 6.16 -14.89 -13.12
CA SER A 58 5.22 -15.08 -12.02
C SER A 58 5.84 -14.72 -10.66
N MET A 59 7.13 -15.02 -10.48
CA MET A 59 7.90 -14.59 -9.32
C MET A 59 7.99 -13.06 -9.22
N ALA A 60 8.35 -12.38 -10.32
CA ALA A 60 8.44 -10.92 -10.35
C ALA A 60 7.10 -10.25 -10.03
N GLU A 61 6.00 -10.75 -10.61
CA GLU A 61 4.65 -10.24 -10.36
C GLU A 61 4.21 -10.43 -8.91
N THR A 62 4.62 -11.52 -8.27
CA THR A 62 4.39 -11.77 -6.83
C THR A 62 5.12 -10.73 -5.98
N GLN A 63 6.39 -10.44 -6.28
CA GLN A 63 7.15 -9.40 -5.59
C GLN A 63 6.52 -8.01 -5.76
N VAL A 64 6.00 -7.70 -6.95
CA VAL A 64 5.29 -6.43 -7.20
C VAL A 64 4.02 -6.33 -6.35
N ALA A 65 3.27 -7.41 -6.18
CA ALA A 65 2.08 -7.42 -5.32
C ALA A 65 2.42 -7.18 -3.84
N LEU A 66 3.47 -7.83 -3.33
CA LEU A 66 3.98 -7.62 -1.98
C LEU A 66 4.46 -6.17 -1.77
N LEU A 67 5.16 -5.61 -2.74
CA LEU A 67 5.60 -4.21 -2.69
C LEU A 67 4.41 -3.25 -2.65
N ARG A 68 3.39 -3.47 -3.49
CA ARG A 68 2.17 -2.65 -3.49
C ARG A 68 1.47 -2.68 -2.14
N ARG A 69 1.41 -3.85 -1.49
CA ARG A 69 0.87 -3.94 -0.13
C ARG A 69 1.65 -3.06 0.85
N LYS A 70 2.98 -3.09 0.82
CA LYS A 70 3.82 -2.24 1.68
C LYS A 70 3.66 -0.75 1.36
N GLN A 71 3.45 -0.39 0.09
CA GLN A 71 3.15 0.98 -0.30
C GLN A 71 1.81 1.48 0.28
N VAL A 72 0.77 0.64 0.31
CA VAL A 72 -0.50 0.97 0.95
C VAL A 72 -0.32 1.22 2.45
N GLU A 73 0.41 0.34 3.13
CA GLU A 73 0.73 0.50 4.57
C GLU A 73 1.50 1.78 4.85
N TYR A 74 2.52 2.07 4.04
CA TYR A 74 3.30 3.30 4.15
C TYR A 74 2.44 4.55 3.96
N ARG A 75 1.58 4.56 2.94
CA ARG A 75 0.66 5.67 2.68
C ARG A 75 -0.32 5.88 3.84
N LEU A 76 -0.84 4.80 4.41
CA LEU A 76 -1.72 4.88 5.57
C LEU A 76 -1.00 5.49 6.79
N ALA A 77 0.22 5.04 7.06
CA ALA A 77 1.05 5.60 8.13
C ALA A 77 1.32 7.10 7.92
N LEU A 78 1.61 7.50 6.67
CA LEU A 78 1.83 8.89 6.31
C LEU A 78 0.57 9.75 6.48
N ALA A 79 -0.60 9.23 6.07
CA ALA A 79 -1.87 9.93 6.21
C ALA A 79 -2.26 10.11 7.69
N LEU A 80 -2.02 9.09 8.53
CA LEU A 80 -2.21 9.19 9.97
C LEU A 80 -1.27 10.23 10.61
N ALA A 81 0.00 10.28 10.21
CA ALA A 81 0.94 11.29 10.68
C ALA A 81 0.51 12.72 10.26
N ARG A 82 -0.04 12.89 9.06
CA ARG A 82 -0.62 14.18 8.62
C ARG A 82 -1.82 14.58 9.48
N LEU A 83 -2.72 13.65 9.78
CA LEU A 83 -3.86 13.90 10.66
C LEU A 83 -3.43 14.34 12.06
N GLU A 84 -2.39 13.71 12.61
CA GLU A 84 -1.78 14.11 13.88
C GLU A 84 -1.22 15.53 13.81
N ALA A 85 -0.52 15.88 12.73
CA ALA A 85 0.01 17.23 12.50
C ALA A 85 -1.10 18.29 12.46
N LEU A 86 -2.19 18.01 11.73
CA LEU A 86 -3.33 18.92 11.61
C LEU A 86 -4.06 19.11 12.95
N SER A 87 -3.96 18.13 13.85
CA SER A 87 -4.53 18.18 15.20
C SER A 87 -3.64 18.90 16.21
N GLY A 88 -2.47 19.41 15.80
CA GLY A 88 -1.50 20.09 16.66
C GLY A 88 -0.47 19.16 17.32
N GLY A 89 -0.38 17.89 16.90
CA GLY A 89 0.65 16.95 17.31
C GLY A 89 1.97 17.14 16.55
N ASN A 90 3.04 16.49 17.03
CA ASN A 90 4.34 16.53 16.39
C ASN A 90 4.44 15.44 15.31
N MET A 91 4.70 15.80 14.05
CA MET A 91 4.97 14.77 13.03
C MET A 91 6.28 14.04 13.36
N PRO A 92 6.37 12.72 13.10
CA PRO A 92 7.65 12.03 13.13
C PRO A 92 8.62 12.76 12.19
N SER A 93 9.71 13.28 12.77
CA SER A 93 10.76 13.96 12.02
C SER A 93 11.29 13.02 10.93
N ALA A 94 11.37 13.51 9.70
CA ALA A 94 11.90 12.77 8.55
C ALA A 94 13.41 12.43 8.68
N GLU A 95 14.05 12.78 9.80
CA GLU A 95 15.45 12.51 10.13
C GLU A 95 15.80 11.01 10.23
N GLY A 96 14.82 10.10 10.28
CA GLY A 96 15.06 8.65 10.27
C GLY A 96 15.48 8.06 8.91
N ALA A 97 15.43 8.83 7.82
CA ALA A 97 15.80 8.37 6.46
C ALA A 97 17.28 8.63 6.09
N GLN A 98 18.08 9.17 7.02
CA GLN A 98 19.51 9.43 6.84
C GLN A 98 20.36 8.53 7.74
N LYS A 99 20.28 7.21 7.60
CA LYS A 99 21.35 6.29 8.01
C LYS A 99 21.43 5.08 7.08
#